data_AF-A0A1X0D0A9-F1
#
_entry.id   AF-A0A1X0D0A9-F1
#
_cell.length_a   1.000
_cell.length_b   1.000
_cell.length_c   1.000
_cell.angle_alpha   90.00
_cell.angle_beta   90.00
_cell.angle_gamma   90.00
#
_symmetry.space_group_name_H-M   'P 1'
#
loop_
_entity.id
_entity.type
_entity.pdbx_description
1 polymer ?
#
loop_
_entity_poly.entity_id
_entity_poly.type
_entity_poly.pdbx_seq_one_letter_code
_entity_poly.pdbx_strand_id
1 'polypeptide(L)'
;MALAATGLLAEFNRAGILDAADVHVATRLCALRPAAGNPAESDQLVALAVALAARAVRNGSVCVDLATVHQDSPEGLAWPDRHGWLAAIQASPLLASDMPVLRLYRENLLYLDRYWREEEQVCRDLLDRVGPGPGADESGSTAIESGLTRVFYRDGSDEQREAARIALNQATTVLTGGPGTGKTTTVAGLLALLVEQAEAAGRPRPRIALAAPTGKASARLQQAVAAEVALLDDADRDRLPELRAVTLHRLLGVRPDSSVRFRHHRGNRLPHDVIVVDETSMVSLTMMARLLEAVRPEARLILVGDADQLTSVEAGAVLADLVDGLGARPDTRIAKLLTSHRFGSDIGDLAAAIRAGDAASTLSLLRGGSPSIEFVEVTDPDDPVSTGVEPAAALRDVLLPHALAVREAALSGADPDTADRDALAVLDGHRLLCAHREGPFGVYHWNRQVERWLSDATGENLWAHWYAGRPILVTANDYGVGLYNGDTGVTVARDGILRAVIETDTGPKTFATSRLSDVETMHAMTIHKSQGSQAAEVTVLLPSAQSRLLTRELFYTAVTRAKDKVRVVGTEAGVRAALERRVIRASGLRYRLVE
;
A
#
# COMPACT_ATOMS: atom_id res chain seq x y z
N MET A 1 3.35 -28.72 -6.02
CA MET A 1 2.16 -29.57 -6.33
C MET A 1 1.60 -30.17 -5.06
N ALA A 2 0.28 -30.22 -4.94
CA ALA A 2 -0.43 -30.85 -3.83
C ALA A 2 -0.62 -32.36 -4.13
N LEU A 3 0.22 -33.21 -3.54
CA LEU A 3 0.25 -34.65 -3.85
C LEU A 3 -1.03 -35.41 -3.44
N ALA A 4 -1.82 -34.87 -2.53
CA ALA A 4 -3.07 -35.47 -2.05
C ALA A 4 -4.33 -34.97 -2.78
N ALA A 5 -4.19 -34.07 -3.77
CA ALA A 5 -5.31 -33.55 -4.53
C ALA A 5 -5.93 -34.65 -5.41
N THR A 6 -7.25 -34.69 -5.52
CA THR A 6 -7.99 -35.59 -6.43
C THR A 6 -9.02 -34.82 -7.25
N GLY A 7 -9.47 -35.40 -8.37
CA GLY A 7 -10.52 -34.80 -9.22
C GLY A 7 -10.17 -33.40 -9.74
N LEU A 8 -11.17 -32.50 -9.75
CA LEU A 8 -11.02 -31.11 -10.21
C LEU A 8 -9.92 -30.33 -9.46
N LEU A 9 -9.73 -30.57 -8.16
CA LEU A 9 -8.67 -29.88 -7.41
C LEU A 9 -7.27 -30.26 -7.90
N ALA A 10 -7.07 -31.51 -8.33
CA ALA A 10 -5.79 -31.97 -8.87
C ALA A 10 -5.52 -31.39 -10.27
N GLU A 11 -6.56 -31.24 -11.08
CA GLU A 11 -6.47 -30.61 -12.40
C GLU A 11 -6.08 -29.14 -12.28
N PHE A 12 -6.80 -28.37 -11.46
CA PHE A 12 -6.54 -26.94 -11.27
C PHE A 12 -5.21 -26.65 -10.53
N ASN A 13 -4.74 -27.56 -9.66
CA ASN A 13 -3.40 -27.44 -9.07
C ASN A 13 -2.29 -27.72 -10.09
N ARG A 14 -2.46 -28.70 -10.98
CA ARG A 14 -1.50 -28.98 -12.06
C ARG A 14 -1.44 -27.85 -13.09
N ALA A 15 -2.58 -27.20 -13.35
CA ALA A 15 -2.66 -26.02 -14.19
C ALA A 15 -2.09 -24.74 -13.53
N GLY A 16 -1.63 -24.81 -12.28
CA GLY A 16 -1.07 -23.67 -11.56
C GLY A 16 -2.09 -22.60 -11.14
N ILE A 17 -3.39 -22.91 -11.21
CA ILE A 17 -4.44 -22.01 -10.73
C ILE A 17 -4.49 -22.02 -9.20
N LEU A 18 -4.45 -23.22 -8.60
CA LEU A 18 -4.51 -23.43 -7.15
C LEU A 18 -3.15 -23.82 -6.61
N ASP A 19 -2.84 -23.41 -5.39
CA ASP A 19 -1.69 -23.93 -4.64
C ASP A 19 -2.10 -24.97 -3.59
N ALA A 20 -1.10 -25.61 -2.97
CA ALA A 20 -1.32 -26.63 -1.96
C ALA A 20 -2.15 -26.14 -0.76
N ALA A 21 -1.99 -24.87 -0.39
CA ALA A 21 -2.79 -24.26 0.68
C ALA A 21 -4.28 -24.21 0.32
N ASP A 22 -4.62 -23.80 -0.90
CA ASP A 22 -6.02 -23.69 -1.35
C ASP A 22 -6.69 -25.08 -1.37
N VAL A 23 -5.98 -26.08 -1.89
CA VAL A 23 -6.45 -27.48 -1.93
C VAL A 23 -6.65 -28.03 -0.51
N HIS A 24 -5.72 -27.76 0.42
CA HIS A 24 -5.84 -28.22 1.80
C HIS A 24 -7.02 -27.58 2.52
N VAL A 25 -7.23 -26.28 2.37
CA VAL A 25 -8.38 -25.58 2.95
C VAL A 25 -9.69 -26.18 2.43
N ALA A 26 -9.83 -26.35 1.12
CA ALA A 26 -11.02 -26.95 0.52
C ALA A 26 -11.28 -28.37 1.02
N THR A 27 -10.27 -29.24 0.96
CA THR A 27 -10.38 -30.64 1.39
C THR A 27 -10.79 -30.75 2.86
N ARG A 28 -10.20 -29.92 3.73
CA ARG A 28 -10.50 -29.91 5.16
C ARG A 28 -11.90 -29.37 5.43
N LEU A 29 -12.31 -28.26 4.83
CA LEU A 29 -13.63 -27.68 5.04
C LEU A 29 -14.75 -28.60 4.57
N CYS A 30 -14.59 -29.25 3.41
CA CYS A 30 -15.54 -30.25 2.93
C CYS A 30 -15.64 -31.48 3.87
N ALA A 31 -14.54 -31.84 4.55
CA ALA A 31 -14.47 -32.96 5.48
C ALA A 31 -14.87 -32.63 6.94
N LEU A 32 -14.88 -31.36 7.36
CA LEU A 32 -14.98 -30.95 8.78
C LEU A 32 -16.41 -30.91 9.36
N ARG A 33 -17.42 -31.38 8.63
CA ARG A 33 -18.83 -31.35 9.07
C ARG A 33 -19.53 -32.62 9.59
N PRO A 34 -18.88 -33.79 9.82
CA PRO A 34 -19.54 -34.93 10.44
C PRO A 34 -20.15 -34.66 11.83
N ALA A 35 -19.77 -33.58 12.53
CA ALA A 35 -20.19 -33.33 13.91
C ALA A 35 -21.62 -32.78 14.09
N ALA A 36 -22.33 -32.42 13.02
CA ALA A 36 -23.66 -31.79 13.09
C ALA A 36 -24.75 -32.52 12.27
N GLY A 37 -24.62 -33.85 12.10
CA GLY A 37 -25.64 -34.68 11.44
C GLY A 37 -25.79 -34.49 9.92
N ASN A 38 -24.99 -33.61 9.30
CA ASN A 38 -24.93 -33.45 7.86
C ASN A 38 -23.79 -34.29 7.25
N PRO A 39 -24.00 -34.94 6.08
CA PRO A 39 -22.94 -35.67 5.39
C PRO A 39 -21.80 -34.73 4.99
N ALA A 40 -20.59 -35.30 4.86
CA ALA A 40 -19.45 -34.58 4.32
C ALA A 40 -19.77 -34.05 2.91
N GLU A 41 -19.30 -32.84 2.59
CA GLU A 41 -19.45 -32.30 1.24
C GLU A 41 -18.57 -33.11 0.29
N SER A 42 -19.20 -33.73 -0.71
CA SER A 42 -18.52 -34.63 -1.66
C SER A 42 -18.55 -34.10 -3.10
N ASP A 43 -19.27 -33.00 -3.35
CA ASP A 43 -19.33 -32.38 -4.66
C ASP A 43 -18.01 -31.67 -5.00
N GLN A 44 -17.37 -32.10 -6.09
CA GLN A 44 -16.10 -31.54 -6.56
C GLN A 44 -16.25 -30.08 -7.03
N LEU A 45 -17.44 -29.67 -7.50
CA LEU A 45 -17.73 -28.30 -7.90
C LEU A 45 -17.71 -27.36 -6.69
N VAL A 46 -18.27 -27.81 -5.57
CA VAL A 46 -18.24 -27.06 -4.30
C VAL A 46 -16.82 -27.00 -3.74
N ALA A 47 -16.09 -28.12 -3.77
CA ALA A 47 -14.70 -28.16 -3.33
C ALA A 47 -13.81 -27.18 -4.14
N LEU A 48 -14.00 -27.12 -5.46
CA LEU A 48 -13.32 -26.14 -6.32
C LEU A 48 -13.69 -24.71 -5.95
N ALA A 49 -14.97 -24.43 -5.69
CA ALA A 49 -15.43 -23.11 -5.26
C ALA A 49 -14.79 -22.65 -3.94
N VAL A 50 -14.67 -23.54 -2.96
CA VAL A 50 -13.98 -23.27 -1.69
C VAL A 50 -12.50 -22.98 -1.93
N ALA A 51 -11.82 -23.78 -2.76
CA ALA A 51 -10.41 -23.57 -3.09
C ALA A 51 -10.17 -22.22 -3.78
N LEU A 52 -11.05 -21.83 -4.70
CA LEU A 52 -10.98 -20.55 -5.39
C LEU A 52 -11.27 -19.36 -4.46
N ALA A 53 -12.21 -19.50 -3.51
CA ALA A 53 -12.45 -18.48 -2.49
C ALA A 53 -11.23 -18.32 -1.57
N ALA A 54 -10.58 -19.41 -1.16
CA ALA A 54 -9.35 -19.38 -0.37
C ALA A 54 -8.18 -18.73 -1.14
N ARG A 55 -8.03 -19.08 -2.43
CA ARG A 55 -7.08 -18.45 -3.34
C ARG A 55 -7.33 -16.96 -3.48
N ALA A 56 -8.58 -16.54 -3.66
CA ALA A 56 -8.95 -15.15 -3.84
C ALA A 56 -8.49 -14.29 -2.66
N VAL A 57 -8.74 -14.77 -1.44
CA VAL A 57 -8.25 -14.17 -0.19
C VAL A 57 -6.74 -14.06 -0.14
N ARG A 58 -6.04 -15.15 -0.48
CA ARG A 58 -4.59 -15.20 -0.49
C ARG A 58 -3.96 -14.22 -1.49
N ASN A 59 -4.68 -13.94 -2.59
CA ASN A 59 -4.31 -12.98 -3.62
C ASN A 59 -4.85 -11.56 -3.36
N GLY A 60 -5.43 -11.30 -2.18
CA GLY A 60 -5.85 -9.95 -1.78
C GLY A 60 -7.30 -9.57 -2.13
N SER A 61 -8.11 -10.46 -2.71
CA SER A 61 -9.56 -10.24 -2.88
C SER A 61 -10.35 -10.66 -1.64
N VAL A 62 -11.50 -10.05 -1.38
CA VAL A 62 -12.36 -10.42 -0.24
C VAL A 62 -13.23 -11.64 -0.58
N CYS A 63 -13.62 -11.74 -1.84
CA CYS A 63 -14.41 -12.82 -2.41
C CYS A 63 -13.82 -13.27 -3.75
N VAL A 64 -14.43 -14.29 -4.34
CA VAL A 64 -14.21 -14.65 -5.75
C VAL A 64 -15.46 -14.29 -6.56
N ASP A 65 -15.26 -13.62 -7.69
CA ASP A 65 -16.32 -13.42 -8.68
C ASP A 65 -16.36 -14.62 -9.65
N LEU A 66 -17.35 -15.47 -9.46
CA LEU A 66 -17.56 -16.68 -10.27
C LEU A 66 -17.81 -16.37 -11.76
N ALA A 67 -18.22 -15.14 -12.10
CA ALA A 67 -18.45 -14.75 -13.48
C ALA A 67 -17.15 -14.47 -14.24
N THR A 68 -16.10 -14.02 -13.56
CA THR A 68 -14.85 -13.54 -14.19
C THR A 68 -13.63 -14.36 -13.82
N VAL A 69 -13.73 -15.29 -12.84
CA VAL A 69 -12.62 -16.11 -12.34
C VAL A 69 -11.86 -16.90 -13.42
N HIS A 70 -12.48 -17.16 -14.57
CA HIS A 70 -11.88 -17.89 -15.68
C HIS A 70 -11.00 -17.02 -16.61
N GLN A 71 -11.11 -15.68 -16.56
CA GLN A 71 -10.51 -14.76 -17.54
C GLN A 71 -8.98 -14.83 -17.62
N ASP A 72 -8.30 -15.21 -16.54
CA ASP A 72 -6.83 -15.34 -16.47
C ASP A 72 -6.34 -16.80 -16.46
N SER A 73 -7.08 -17.71 -17.08
CA SER A 73 -6.75 -19.13 -17.06
C SER A 73 -5.81 -19.53 -18.19
N PRO A 74 -4.92 -20.52 -17.99
CA PRO A 74 -4.21 -21.17 -19.08
C PRO A 74 -5.18 -21.68 -20.14
N GLU A 75 -4.78 -21.60 -21.42
CA GLU A 75 -5.54 -22.16 -22.52
C GLU A 75 -5.76 -23.67 -22.32
N GLY A 76 -7.00 -24.13 -22.58
CA GLY A 76 -7.36 -25.55 -22.52
C GLY A 76 -7.80 -26.08 -21.15
N LEU A 77 -7.81 -25.26 -20.09
CA LEU A 77 -8.38 -25.67 -18.79
C LEU A 77 -9.92 -25.67 -18.86
N ALA A 78 -10.55 -26.81 -18.56
CA ALA A 78 -12.00 -26.94 -18.59
C ALA A 78 -12.63 -26.37 -17.31
N TRP A 79 -13.31 -25.23 -17.44
CA TRP A 79 -14.08 -24.64 -16.34
C TRP A 79 -15.48 -25.27 -16.24
N PRO A 80 -16.03 -25.40 -15.01
CA PRO A 80 -17.42 -25.82 -14.83
C PRO A 80 -18.41 -24.89 -15.54
N ASP A 81 -19.51 -25.44 -16.04
CA ASP A 81 -20.64 -24.64 -16.52
C ASP A 81 -21.17 -23.75 -15.38
N ARG A 82 -21.40 -22.47 -15.68
CA ARG A 82 -21.75 -21.46 -14.67
C ARG A 82 -23.07 -21.79 -13.96
N HIS A 83 -24.09 -22.26 -14.70
CA HIS A 83 -25.40 -22.54 -14.11
C HIS A 83 -25.34 -23.77 -13.21
N GLY A 84 -24.74 -24.86 -13.70
CA GLY A 84 -24.54 -26.08 -12.92
C GLY A 84 -23.68 -25.84 -11.69
N TRP A 85 -22.63 -25.03 -11.82
CA TRP A 85 -21.74 -24.70 -10.72
C TRP A 85 -22.43 -23.87 -9.63
N LEU A 86 -23.20 -22.85 -10.03
CA LEU A 86 -23.96 -22.03 -9.10
C LEU A 86 -25.03 -22.86 -8.37
N ALA A 87 -25.73 -23.74 -9.08
CA ALA A 87 -26.72 -24.64 -8.51
C ALA A 87 -26.11 -25.59 -7.47
N ALA A 88 -24.94 -26.17 -7.76
CA ALA A 88 -24.21 -27.01 -6.81
C ALA A 88 -23.81 -26.24 -5.54
N ILE A 89 -23.30 -25.01 -5.69
CA ILE A 89 -22.94 -24.14 -4.56
C ILE A 89 -24.17 -23.79 -3.71
N GLN A 90 -25.30 -23.44 -4.34
CA GLN A 90 -26.53 -23.07 -3.65
C GLN A 90 -27.15 -24.26 -2.89
N ALA A 91 -27.05 -25.48 -3.44
CA ALA A 91 -27.50 -26.70 -2.79
C ALA A 91 -26.57 -27.16 -1.65
N SER A 92 -25.35 -26.63 -1.56
CA SER A 92 -24.36 -27.08 -0.59
C SER A 92 -24.75 -26.73 0.85
N PRO A 93 -24.59 -27.67 1.81
CA PRO A 93 -24.72 -27.38 3.24
C PRO A 93 -23.71 -26.34 3.74
N LEU A 94 -22.61 -26.11 3.01
CA LEU A 94 -21.62 -25.10 3.36
C LEU A 94 -22.16 -23.67 3.22
N LEU A 95 -23.20 -23.48 2.38
CA LEU A 95 -23.87 -22.19 2.18
C LEU A 95 -25.17 -22.09 2.98
N ALA A 96 -25.99 -23.16 2.99
CA ALA A 96 -27.38 -23.10 3.46
C ALA A 96 -27.62 -23.42 4.95
N SER A 97 -26.57 -23.65 5.74
CA SER A 97 -26.71 -24.06 7.15
C SER A 97 -26.81 -22.90 8.15
N ASP A 98 -27.17 -23.22 9.40
CA ASP A 98 -27.18 -22.29 10.55
C ASP A 98 -25.81 -21.63 10.85
N MET A 99 -24.72 -22.33 10.53
CA MET A 99 -23.33 -21.84 10.69
C MET A 99 -22.59 -21.91 9.35
N PRO A 100 -22.98 -21.07 8.38
CA PRO A 100 -22.48 -21.18 7.01
C PRO A 100 -20.98 -20.88 6.96
N VAL A 101 -20.28 -21.62 6.10
CA VAL A 101 -18.86 -21.43 5.81
C VAL A 101 -18.68 -20.58 4.56
N LEU A 102 -19.63 -20.68 3.63
CA LEU A 102 -19.70 -19.91 2.40
C LEU A 102 -20.87 -18.92 2.43
N ARG A 103 -20.69 -17.78 1.78
CA ARG A 103 -21.75 -16.79 1.53
C ARG A 103 -21.74 -16.41 0.07
N LEU A 104 -22.92 -16.23 -0.51
CA LEU A 104 -23.10 -15.83 -1.90
C LEU A 104 -23.84 -14.50 -1.93
N TYR A 105 -23.36 -13.56 -2.74
CA TYR A 105 -23.98 -12.26 -2.95
C TYR A 105 -24.05 -11.92 -4.43
N ARG A 106 -25.19 -11.32 -4.81
CA ARG A 106 -25.57 -10.97 -6.19
C ARG A 106 -25.34 -12.12 -7.21
N GLU A 107 -25.50 -13.36 -6.74
CA GLU A 107 -25.42 -14.58 -7.55
C GLU A 107 -24.06 -14.85 -8.25
N ASN A 108 -23.00 -14.14 -7.86
CA ASN A 108 -21.67 -14.34 -8.44
C ASN A 108 -20.51 -14.14 -7.46
N LEU A 109 -20.69 -13.37 -6.39
CA LEU A 109 -19.65 -13.11 -5.41
C LEU A 109 -19.70 -14.15 -4.29
N LEU A 110 -18.74 -15.07 -4.27
CA LEU A 110 -18.62 -16.12 -3.27
C LEU A 110 -17.55 -15.78 -2.23
N TYR A 111 -17.92 -15.84 -0.96
CA TYR A 111 -17.09 -15.48 0.17
C TYR A 111 -16.86 -16.67 1.09
N LEU A 112 -15.73 -16.65 1.79
CA LEU A 112 -15.64 -17.33 3.09
C LEU A 112 -16.37 -16.47 4.14
N ASP A 113 -17.16 -17.09 5.01
CA ASP A 113 -18.07 -16.42 5.95
C ASP A 113 -17.37 -15.40 6.87
N ARG A 114 -16.10 -15.63 7.23
CA ARG A 114 -15.30 -14.64 7.97
C ARG A 114 -15.24 -13.29 7.25
N TYR A 115 -14.85 -13.30 5.97
CA TYR A 115 -14.65 -12.07 5.20
C TYR A 115 -15.97 -11.41 4.85
N TRP A 116 -17.02 -12.20 4.63
CA TRP A 116 -18.39 -11.68 4.54
C TRP A 116 -18.77 -10.86 5.77
N ARG A 117 -18.59 -11.43 6.97
CA ARG A 117 -18.97 -10.77 8.22
C ARG A 117 -18.14 -9.51 8.46
N GLU A 118 -16.84 -9.55 8.14
CA GLU A 118 -15.98 -8.37 8.22
C GLU A 118 -16.44 -7.27 7.25
N GLU A 119 -16.79 -7.61 6.01
CA GLU A 119 -17.30 -6.68 5.00
C GLU A 119 -18.65 -6.05 5.39
N GLU A 120 -19.60 -6.87 5.83
CA GLU A 120 -20.90 -6.42 6.32
C GLU A 120 -20.76 -5.51 7.55
N GLN A 121 -19.85 -5.87 8.45
CA GLN A 121 -19.56 -5.07 9.63
C GLN A 121 -18.96 -3.71 9.28
N VAL A 122 -17.98 -3.67 8.36
CA VAL A 122 -17.38 -2.42 7.86
C VAL A 122 -18.45 -1.54 7.22
N CYS A 123 -19.29 -2.12 6.35
CA CYS A 123 -20.37 -1.39 5.70
C CYS A 123 -21.33 -0.77 6.72
N ARG A 124 -21.86 -1.57 7.65
CA ARG A 124 -22.77 -1.09 8.70
C ARG A 124 -22.14 0.02 9.54
N ASP A 125 -20.92 -0.19 10.02
CA ASP A 125 -20.24 0.78 10.89
C ASP A 125 -19.98 2.11 10.18
N LEU A 126 -19.74 2.10 8.88
CA LEU A 126 -19.58 3.32 8.09
C LEU A 126 -20.91 4.02 7.87
N LEU A 127 -21.97 3.28 7.51
CA LEU A 127 -23.30 3.83 7.29
C LEU A 127 -23.89 4.42 8.58
N ASP A 128 -23.67 3.79 9.73
CA ASP A 128 -24.06 4.32 11.05
C ASP A 128 -23.36 5.66 11.38
N ARG A 129 -22.28 5.99 10.66
CA ARG A 129 -21.49 7.22 10.83
C ARG A 129 -21.68 8.20 9.67
N VAL A 130 -22.52 7.89 8.68
CA VAL A 130 -22.87 8.84 7.63
C VAL A 130 -23.77 9.91 8.23
N GLY A 131 -23.37 11.17 8.06
CA GLY A 131 -24.11 12.30 8.60
C GLY A 131 -23.19 13.42 9.09
N PRO A 132 -23.79 14.47 9.69
CA PRO A 132 -23.06 15.61 10.18
C PRO A 132 -22.03 15.20 11.23
N GLY A 133 -20.84 15.79 11.14
CA GLY A 133 -19.80 15.61 12.15
C GLY A 133 -20.18 16.25 13.48
N PRO A 134 -19.52 15.86 14.59
CA PRO A 134 -19.70 16.51 15.88
C PRO A 134 -19.44 18.02 15.76
N GLY A 135 -20.46 18.83 16.07
CA GLY A 135 -20.39 20.30 16.02
C GLY A 135 -20.59 20.94 14.64
N ALA A 136 -21.06 20.19 13.63
CA ALA A 136 -21.30 20.73 12.27
C ALA A 136 -22.32 21.88 12.24
N ASP A 137 -23.35 21.85 13.10
CA ASP A 137 -24.41 22.87 13.14
C ASP A 137 -24.10 24.06 14.06
N GLU A 138 -23.02 23.98 14.86
CA GLU A 138 -22.71 24.95 15.92
C GLU A 138 -21.83 26.11 15.44
N SER A 139 -21.08 25.93 14.35
CA SER A 139 -20.18 26.95 13.82
C SER A 139 -20.86 27.73 12.70
N GLY A 140 -20.99 29.05 12.84
CA GLY A 140 -21.54 29.90 11.78
C GLY A 140 -20.69 29.81 10.51
N SER A 141 -21.34 29.69 9.34
CA SER A 141 -20.67 29.56 8.02
C SER A 141 -19.56 30.60 7.81
N THR A 142 -19.73 31.82 8.32
CA THR A 142 -18.74 32.90 8.20
C THR A 142 -17.46 32.64 8.99
N ALA A 143 -17.56 32.02 10.18
CA ALA A 143 -16.39 31.71 11.01
C ALA A 143 -15.55 30.59 10.38
N ILE A 144 -16.22 29.58 9.81
CA ILE A 144 -15.57 28.49 9.08
C ILE A 144 -14.80 29.04 7.87
N GLU A 145 -15.43 29.87 7.04
CA GLU A 145 -14.78 30.43 5.84
C GLU A 145 -13.59 31.35 6.17
N SER A 146 -13.69 32.11 7.27
CA SER A 146 -12.57 32.92 7.77
C SER A 146 -11.38 32.03 8.17
N GLY A 147 -11.63 30.97 8.95
CA GLY A 147 -10.60 30.01 9.33
C GLY A 147 -9.98 29.30 8.12
N LEU A 148 -10.81 28.85 7.17
CA LEU A 148 -10.33 28.19 5.94
C LEU A 148 -9.44 29.11 5.11
N THR A 149 -9.81 30.38 4.94
CA THR A 149 -9.01 31.35 4.17
C THR A 149 -7.68 31.65 4.86
N ARG A 150 -7.68 31.71 6.19
CA ARG A 150 -6.51 31.99 7.01
C ARG A 150 -5.51 30.84 7.01
N VAL A 151 -5.99 29.61 7.24
CA VAL A 151 -5.16 28.40 7.33
C VAL A 151 -4.62 27.98 5.95
N PHE A 152 -5.45 28.13 4.91
CA PHE A 152 -5.10 27.76 3.54
C PHE A 152 -4.87 29.02 2.69
N TYR A 153 -3.91 29.84 3.10
CA TYR A 153 -3.61 31.14 2.49
C TYR A 153 -2.84 31.08 1.16
N ARG A 154 -2.21 29.93 0.85
CA ARG A 154 -1.35 29.80 -0.33
C ARG A 154 -2.16 29.74 -1.62
N ASP A 155 -1.64 30.34 -2.67
CA ASP A 155 -2.21 30.22 -4.02
C ASP A 155 -2.32 28.74 -4.42
N GLY A 156 -3.44 28.36 -5.04
CA GLY A 156 -3.74 26.98 -5.42
C GLY A 156 -4.31 26.10 -4.31
N SER A 157 -4.62 26.65 -3.12
CA SER A 157 -5.16 25.85 -1.99
C SER A 157 -6.67 25.58 -2.05
N ASP A 158 -7.33 25.77 -3.20
CA ASP A 158 -8.79 25.65 -3.34
C ASP A 158 -9.29 24.24 -3.04
N GLU A 159 -8.57 23.23 -3.52
CA GLU A 159 -8.92 21.83 -3.28
C GLU A 159 -8.77 21.45 -1.80
N GLN A 160 -7.72 21.97 -1.14
CA GLN A 160 -7.46 21.74 0.29
C GLN A 160 -8.50 22.46 1.16
N ARG A 161 -8.95 23.65 0.76
CA ARG A 161 -10.06 24.38 1.41
C ARG A 161 -11.38 23.62 1.30
N GLU A 162 -11.73 23.13 0.11
CA GLU A 162 -12.91 22.29 -0.10
C GLU A 162 -12.83 21.00 0.74
N ALA A 163 -11.68 20.32 0.70
CA ALA A 163 -11.46 19.11 1.46
C ALA A 163 -11.61 19.32 2.97
N ALA A 164 -11.03 20.39 3.52
CA ALA A 164 -11.18 20.73 4.92
C ALA A 164 -12.64 21.08 5.26
N ARG A 165 -13.35 21.83 4.41
CA ARG A 165 -14.77 22.13 4.62
C ARG A 165 -15.66 20.88 4.61
N ILE A 166 -15.43 19.93 3.72
CA ILE A 166 -16.11 18.63 3.74
C ILE A 166 -15.82 17.93 5.07
N ALA A 167 -14.54 17.87 5.44
CA ALA A 167 -14.08 17.17 6.63
C ALA A 167 -14.59 17.78 7.94
N LEU A 168 -14.80 19.09 8.02
CA LEU A 168 -15.39 19.77 9.18
C LEU A 168 -16.89 19.41 9.34
N ASN A 169 -17.59 19.16 8.24
CA ASN A 169 -19.03 18.91 8.24
C ASN A 169 -19.43 17.43 8.36
N GLN A 170 -18.50 16.47 8.32
CA GLN A 170 -18.82 15.03 8.29
C GLN A 170 -18.10 14.23 9.37
N ALA A 171 -18.80 13.26 9.99
CA ALA A 171 -18.21 12.42 11.04
C ALA A 171 -17.15 11.44 10.50
N THR A 172 -17.33 10.96 9.27
CA THR A 172 -16.33 10.15 8.56
C THR A 172 -16.03 10.79 7.22
N THR A 173 -14.75 11.04 6.93
CA THR A 173 -14.31 11.67 5.69
C THR A 173 -13.23 10.83 5.04
N VAL A 174 -13.37 10.60 3.74
CA VAL A 174 -12.33 10.03 2.90
C VAL A 174 -11.68 11.17 2.12
N LEU A 175 -10.41 11.45 2.43
CA LEU A 175 -9.55 12.39 1.73
C LEU A 175 -8.64 11.61 0.78
N THR A 176 -8.94 11.68 -0.51
CA THR A 176 -8.16 11.00 -1.55
C THR A 176 -7.39 11.99 -2.43
N GLY A 177 -6.20 11.60 -2.85
CA GLY A 177 -5.43 12.35 -3.82
C GLY A 177 -4.09 11.68 -4.10
N GLY A 178 -3.50 11.98 -5.26
CA GLY A 178 -2.20 11.45 -5.65
C GLY A 178 -1.05 11.92 -4.74
N PRO A 179 0.17 11.40 -4.91
CA PRO A 179 1.33 11.90 -4.19
C PRO A 179 1.55 13.38 -4.51
N GLY A 180 1.83 14.18 -3.47
CA GLY A 180 2.14 15.60 -3.68
C GLY A 180 0.96 16.55 -3.88
N THR A 181 -0.28 16.08 -3.74
CA THR A 181 -1.48 16.92 -3.84
C THR A 181 -1.79 17.75 -2.58
N GLY A 182 -0.90 17.72 -1.57
CA GLY A 182 -1.08 18.49 -0.34
C GLY A 182 -1.96 17.82 0.72
N LYS A 183 -2.18 16.49 0.67
CA LYS A 183 -2.97 15.75 1.68
C LYS A 183 -2.54 16.07 3.12
N THR A 184 -1.22 16.06 3.39
CA THR A 184 -0.70 16.34 4.74
C THR A 184 -0.91 17.80 5.15
N THR A 185 -0.77 18.74 4.21
CA THR A 185 -1.11 20.16 4.43
C THR A 185 -2.59 20.32 4.78
N THR A 186 -3.50 19.63 4.06
CA THR A 186 -4.92 19.59 4.38
C THR A 186 -5.18 19.05 5.78
N VAL A 187 -4.51 17.95 6.17
CA VAL A 187 -4.64 17.37 7.51
C VAL A 187 -4.17 18.35 8.58
N ALA A 188 -2.98 18.93 8.45
CA ALA A 188 -2.43 19.86 9.45
C ALA A 188 -3.36 21.07 9.65
N GLY A 189 -3.82 21.68 8.55
CA GLY A 189 -4.75 22.80 8.60
C GLY A 189 -6.11 22.42 9.19
N LEU A 190 -6.66 21.27 8.80
CA LEU A 190 -7.93 20.77 9.34
C LEU A 190 -7.87 20.55 10.86
N LEU A 191 -6.75 20.02 11.39
CA LEU A 191 -6.60 19.83 12.83
C LEU A 191 -6.62 21.16 13.58
N ALA A 192 -5.96 22.21 13.05
CA ALA A 192 -6.00 23.54 13.64
C ALA A 192 -7.44 24.08 13.69
N LEU A 193 -8.19 23.94 12.60
CA LEU A 193 -9.59 24.37 12.51
C LEU A 193 -10.51 23.59 13.47
N LEU A 194 -10.29 22.29 13.65
CA LEU A 194 -11.07 21.48 14.60
C LEU A 194 -10.83 21.90 16.06
N VAL A 195 -9.59 22.25 16.41
CA VAL A 195 -9.27 22.77 17.74
C VAL A 195 -9.90 24.16 17.93
N GLU A 196 -9.78 25.04 16.93
CA GLU A 196 -10.40 26.38 16.94
C GLU A 196 -11.92 26.30 17.15
N GLN A 197 -12.60 25.40 16.43
CA GLN A 197 -14.05 25.19 16.60
C GLN A 197 -14.42 24.71 17.99
N ALA A 198 -13.65 23.80 18.58
CA ALA A 198 -13.89 23.33 19.93
C ALA A 198 -13.72 24.47 20.96
N GLU A 199 -12.67 25.28 20.82
CA GLU A 199 -12.42 26.44 21.68
C GLU A 199 -13.54 27.48 21.56
N ALA A 200 -13.96 27.81 20.33
CA ALA A 200 -15.04 28.75 20.07
C ALA A 200 -16.38 28.29 20.66
N ALA A 201 -16.62 26.97 20.69
CA ALA A 201 -17.81 26.37 21.30
C ALA A 201 -17.68 26.16 22.83
N GLY A 202 -16.56 26.57 23.46
CA GLY A 202 -16.31 26.35 24.88
C GLY A 202 -16.12 24.87 25.28
N ARG A 203 -15.79 24.01 24.31
CA ARG A 203 -15.54 22.58 24.50
C ARG A 203 -14.06 22.32 24.83
N PRO A 204 -13.74 21.23 25.55
CA PRO A 204 -12.35 20.83 25.75
C PRO A 204 -11.67 20.57 24.41
N ARG A 205 -10.36 20.84 24.33
CA ARG A 205 -9.56 20.54 23.14
C ARG A 205 -9.68 19.05 22.77
N PRO A 206 -9.93 18.71 21.50
CA PRO A 206 -10.12 17.33 21.08
C PRO A 206 -8.83 16.52 21.25
N ARG A 207 -8.97 15.29 21.70
CA ARG A 207 -7.88 14.31 21.73
C ARG A 207 -7.66 13.76 20.33
N ILE A 208 -6.51 14.06 19.74
CA ILE A 208 -6.19 13.71 18.35
C ILE A 208 -5.28 12.48 18.33
N ALA A 209 -5.61 11.50 17.48
CA ALA A 209 -4.74 10.39 17.12
C ALA A 209 -4.35 10.47 15.64
N LEU A 210 -3.06 10.37 15.37
CA LEU A 210 -2.52 10.19 14.03
C LEU A 210 -2.04 8.74 13.89
N ALA A 211 -2.47 8.05 12.83
CA ALA A 211 -2.08 6.68 12.59
C ALA A 211 -1.77 6.39 11.13
N ALA A 212 -0.96 5.36 10.92
CA ALA A 212 -0.67 4.79 9.61
C ALA A 212 -0.52 3.26 9.71
N PRO A 213 -0.65 2.50 8.61
CA PRO A 213 -0.59 1.04 8.66
C PRO A 213 0.81 0.49 9.01
N THR A 214 1.89 1.20 8.67
CA THR A 214 3.28 0.75 8.88
C THR A 214 4.09 1.74 9.73
N GLY A 215 5.19 1.26 10.34
CA GLY A 215 6.09 2.10 11.14
C GLY A 215 6.66 3.26 10.32
N LYS A 216 7.20 2.97 9.14
CA LYS A 216 7.73 3.95 8.20
C LYS A 216 6.69 4.99 7.77
N ALA A 217 5.47 4.57 7.45
CA ALA A 217 4.40 5.51 7.11
C ALA A 217 4.04 6.41 8.29
N SER A 218 4.00 5.88 9.52
CA SER A 218 3.71 6.68 10.71
C SER A 218 4.82 7.69 11.02
N ALA A 219 6.10 7.31 10.86
CA ALA A 219 7.23 8.23 11.04
C ALA A 219 7.21 9.37 10.01
N ARG A 220 6.88 9.06 8.76
CA ARG A 220 6.74 10.08 7.71
C ARG A 220 5.54 10.99 7.94
N LEU A 221 4.41 10.44 8.36
CA LEU A 221 3.24 11.23 8.76
C LEU A 221 3.62 12.19 9.90
N GLN A 222 4.37 11.73 10.91
CA GLN A 222 4.87 12.58 12.00
C GLN A 222 5.69 13.75 11.47
N GLN A 223 6.72 13.47 10.67
CA GLN A 223 7.63 14.49 10.13
C GLN A 223 6.89 15.48 9.22
N ALA A 224 6.04 14.98 8.33
CA ALA A 224 5.31 15.82 7.38
C ALA A 224 4.27 16.70 8.09
N VAL A 225 3.51 16.16 9.05
CA VAL A 225 2.58 16.98 9.84
C VAL A 225 3.32 18.02 10.67
N ALA A 226 4.44 17.67 11.30
CA ALA A 226 5.24 18.63 12.08
C ALA A 226 5.77 19.77 11.19
N ALA A 227 6.24 19.46 9.99
CA ALA A 227 6.70 20.46 9.03
C ALA A 227 5.58 21.39 8.58
N GLU A 228 4.39 20.87 8.27
CA GLU A 228 3.24 21.70 7.87
C GLU A 228 2.69 22.52 9.04
N VAL A 229 2.66 21.99 10.26
CA VAL A 229 2.27 22.74 11.46
C VAL A 229 3.23 23.89 11.76
N ALA A 230 4.53 23.73 11.49
CA ALA A 230 5.50 24.80 11.63
C ALA A 230 5.24 25.98 10.67
N LEU A 231 4.53 25.74 9.55
CA LEU A 231 4.17 26.76 8.56
C LEU A 231 2.87 27.50 8.87
N LEU A 232 2.13 27.06 9.90
CA LEU A 232 0.95 27.75 10.41
C LEU A 232 1.35 28.99 11.22
N ASP A 233 0.43 29.94 11.34
CA ASP A 233 0.57 31.10 12.22
C ASP A 233 0.71 30.66 13.69
N ASP A 234 1.41 31.46 14.50
CA ASP A 234 1.71 31.13 15.90
C ASP A 234 0.44 30.79 16.71
N ALA A 235 -0.66 31.52 16.48
CA ALA A 235 -1.93 31.27 17.15
C ALA A 235 -2.52 29.88 16.88
N ASP A 236 -2.36 29.33 15.67
CA ASP A 236 -2.83 27.97 15.35
C ASP A 236 -1.86 26.90 15.82
N ARG A 237 -0.56 27.19 15.69
CA ARG A 237 0.50 26.29 16.14
C ARG A 237 0.39 26.04 17.65
N ASP A 238 0.18 27.08 18.43
CA ASP A 238 0.09 27.02 19.89
C ASP A 238 -1.22 26.37 20.40
N ARG A 239 -2.26 26.33 19.57
CA ARG A 239 -3.52 25.63 19.88
C ARG A 239 -3.37 24.12 19.77
N LEU A 240 -2.58 23.64 18.82
CA LEU A 240 -2.43 22.21 18.57
C LEU A 240 -1.72 21.51 19.74
N PRO A 241 -2.24 20.36 20.22
CA PRO A 241 -1.51 19.54 21.18
C PRO A 241 -0.26 18.93 20.52
N GLU A 242 0.63 18.36 21.32
CA GLU A 242 1.70 17.52 20.79
C GLU A 242 1.11 16.36 19.99
N LEU A 243 1.32 16.39 18.67
CA LEU A 243 0.81 15.38 17.76
C LEU A 243 1.81 14.23 17.68
N ARG A 244 1.36 13.01 17.98
CA ARG A 244 2.15 11.79 17.84
C ARG A 244 1.48 10.82 16.88
N ALA A 245 2.16 10.49 15.80
CA ALA A 245 1.80 9.45 14.87
C ALA A 245 2.28 8.08 15.35
N VAL A 246 1.42 7.08 15.24
CA VAL A 246 1.70 5.70 15.61
C VAL A 246 1.21 4.73 14.54
N THR A 247 1.59 3.46 14.62
CA THR A 247 0.99 2.44 13.76
C THR A 247 -0.45 2.13 14.18
N LEU A 248 -1.31 1.70 13.26
CA LEU A 248 -2.67 1.22 13.59
C LEU A 248 -2.65 0.11 14.65
N HIS A 249 -1.69 -0.81 14.56
CA HIS A 249 -1.47 -1.85 15.56
C HIS A 249 -1.20 -1.29 16.96
N ARG A 250 -0.35 -0.25 17.07
CA ARG A 250 -0.05 0.41 18.34
C ARG A 250 -1.25 1.22 18.85
N LEU A 251 -1.98 1.90 17.96
CA LEU A 251 -3.20 2.66 18.30
C LEU A 251 -4.28 1.74 18.87
N LEU A 252 -4.56 0.61 18.22
CA LEU A 252 -5.57 -0.36 18.65
C LEU A 252 -5.13 -1.18 19.87
N GLY A 253 -3.82 -1.27 20.13
CA GLY A 253 -3.23 -1.97 21.25
C GLY A 253 -3.11 -3.47 20.99
N VAL A 254 -1.96 -3.89 20.45
CA VAL A 254 -1.64 -5.30 20.16
C VAL A 254 -1.80 -6.17 21.40
N ARG A 255 -2.38 -7.36 21.23
CA ARG A 255 -2.43 -8.38 22.26
C ARG A 255 -1.43 -9.51 21.97
N PRO A 256 -0.71 -10.04 22.97
CA PRO A 256 0.22 -11.16 22.75
C PRO A 256 -0.48 -12.46 22.29
N ASP A 257 -1.75 -12.63 22.65
CA ASP A 257 -2.55 -13.84 22.39
C ASP A 257 -3.31 -13.83 21.06
N SER A 258 -3.24 -12.74 20.29
CA SER A 258 -3.98 -12.62 19.04
C SER A 258 -3.30 -11.70 18.02
N SER A 259 -3.22 -12.17 16.78
CA SER A 259 -2.80 -11.36 15.64
C SER A 259 -3.94 -10.53 15.01
N VAL A 260 -5.20 -10.79 15.40
CA VAL A 260 -6.40 -10.19 14.78
C VAL A 260 -7.24 -9.40 15.79
N ARG A 261 -7.10 -9.67 17.09
CA ARG A 261 -7.84 -8.97 18.15
C ARG A 261 -6.92 -8.00 18.88
N PHE A 262 -7.51 -6.85 19.21
CA PHE A 262 -6.82 -5.73 19.84
C PHE A 262 -7.43 -5.41 21.20
N ARG A 263 -6.72 -4.61 22.00
CA ARG A 263 -7.19 -4.10 23.28
C ARG A 263 -8.40 -3.17 23.09
N HIS A 264 -8.39 -2.36 22.05
CA HIS A 264 -9.50 -1.48 21.72
C HIS A 264 -10.46 -2.15 20.74
N HIS A 265 -11.75 -2.14 21.08
CA HIS A 265 -12.82 -2.84 20.37
C HIS A 265 -14.19 -2.31 20.83
N ARG A 266 -15.29 -2.95 20.39
CA ARG A 266 -16.71 -2.65 20.71
C ARG A 266 -17.06 -2.27 22.16
N GLY A 267 -16.35 -2.86 23.14
CA GLY A 267 -16.57 -2.64 24.57
C GLY A 267 -15.48 -1.80 25.25
N ASN A 268 -14.42 -1.42 24.53
CA ASN A 268 -13.34 -0.59 25.00
C ASN A 268 -12.85 0.32 23.86
N ARG A 269 -13.55 1.44 23.66
CA ARG A 269 -13.30 2.37 22.56
C ARG A 269 -11.95 3.09 22.68
N LEU A 270 -11.46 3.62 21.57
CA LEU A 270 -10.32 4.54 21.55
C LEU A 270 -10.68 5.84 22.28
N PRO A 271 -9.79 6.35 23.15
CA PRO A 271 -10.04 7.56 23.91
C PRO A 271 -9.64 8.83 23.10
N HIS A 272 -10.04 8.89 21.83
CA HIS A 272 -9.71 10.00 20.91
C HIS A 272 -10.98 10.56 20.29
N ASP A 273 -11.06 11.87 20.13
CA ASP A 273 -12.19 12.59 19.53
C ASP A 273 -11.99 12.77 18.02
N VAL A 274 -10.74 12.83 17.57
CA VAL A 274 -10.36 12.90 16.14
C VAL A 274 -9.32 11.83 15.87
N ILE A 275 -9.56 10.99 14.86
CA ILE A 275 -8.64 9.94 14.42
C ILE A 275 -8.35 10.16 12.94
N VAL A 276 -7.08 10.40 12.61
CA VAL A 276 -6.60 10.49 11.23
C VAL A 276 -5.80 9.23 10.91
N VAL A 277 -6.14 8.57 9.82
CA VAL A 277 -5.42 7.40 9.31
C VAL A 277 -4.86 7.73 7.93
N ASP A 278 -3.55 7.85 7.81
CA ASP A 278 -2.87 8.06 6.53
C ASP A 278 -2.43 6.74 5.88
N GLU A 279 -2.16 6.77 4.58
CA GLU A 279 -1.85 5.60 3.74
C GLU A 279 -2.95 4.51 3.82
N THR A 280 -4.22 4.94 3.82
CA THR A 280 -5.38 4.04 3.92
C THR A 280 -5.47 3.03 2.77
N SER A 281 -4.81 3.29 1.63
CA SER A 281 -4.68 2.34 0.51
C SER A 281 -4.03 1.01 0.93
N MET A 282 -3.18 1.03 1.96
CA MET A 282 -2.52 -0.16 2.52
C MET A 282 -3.34 -0.84 3.63
N VAL A 283 -4.50 -0.32 4.01
CA VAL A 283 -5.35 -0.89 5.07
C VAL A 283 -6.21 -2.03 4.51
N SER A 284 -6.08 -3.21 5.12
CA SER A 284 -6.86 -4.40 4.75
C SER A 284 -8.28 -4.36 5.30
N LEU A 285 -9.16 -5.22 4.78
CA LEU A 285 -10.54 -5.32 5.28
C LEU A 285 -10.58 -5.66 6.77
N THR A 286 -9.75 -6.61 7.21
CA THR A 286 -9.70 -7.03 8.61
C THR A 286 -9.28 -5.87 9.51
N MET A 287 -8.25 -5.11 9.12
CA MET A 287 -7.78 -3.96 9.88
C MET A 287 -8.83 -2.84 9.92
N MET A 288 -9.49 -2.55 8.80
CA MET A 288 -10.59 -1.58 8.78
C MET A 288 -11.74 -2.00 9.70
N ALA A 289 -12.12 -3.29 9.68
CA ALA A 289 -13.15 -3.82 10.56
C ALA A 289 -12.78 -3.66 12.04
N ARG A 290 -11.50 -3.85 12.41
CA ARG A 290 -11.03 -3.64 13.79
C ARG A 290 -10.96 -2.16 14.16
N LEU A 291 -10.55 -1.30 13.24
CA LEU A 291 -10.51 0.14 13.45
C LEU A 291 -11.92 0.68 13.74
N LEU A 292 -12.89 0.36 12.89
CA LEU A 292 -14.27 0.84 13.04
C LEU A 292 -14.94 0.33 14.33
N GLU A 293 -14.62 -0.90 14.78
CA GLU A 293 -15.07 -1.37 16.11
C GLU A 293 -14.52 -0.56 17.27
N ALA A 294 -13.34 0.04 17.11
CA ALA A 294 -12.64 0.76 18.16
C ALA A 294 -12.96 2.26 18.18
N VAL A 295 -13.44 2.82 17.06
CA VAL A 295 -13.81 4.23 16.92
C VAL A 295 -15.15 4.51 17.63
N ARG A 296 -15.23 5.63 18.38
CA ARG A 296 -16.48 6.06 19.03
C ARG A 296 -17.46 6.63 18.01
N PRO A 297 -18.78 6.38 18.13
CA PRO A 297 -19.77 6.98 17.24
C PRO A 297 -19.61 8.50 17.12
N GLU A 298 -19.28 9.18 18.23
CA GLU A 298 -19.12 10.63 18.33
C GLU A 298 -17.72 11.12 17.96
N ALA A 299 -16.77 10.23 17.68
CA ALA A 299 -15.43 10.64 17.23
C ALA A 299 -15.44 10.91 15.72
N ARG A 300 -14.61 11.85 15.27
CA ARG A 300 -14.36 12.10 13.84
C ARG A 300 -13.31 11.13 13.31
N LEU A 301 -13.56 10.52 12.16
CA LEU A 301 -12.64 9.62 11.46
C LEU A 301 -12.27 10.20 10.10
N ILE A 302 -10.98 10.44 9.87
CA ILE A 302 -10.46 10.97 8.61
C ILE A 302 -9.53 9.92 8.00
N LEU A 303 -9.96 9.34 6.89
CA LEU A 303 -9.20 8.36 6.13
C LEU A 303 -8.48 9.06 4.98
N VAL A 304 -7.16 9.04 4.97
CA VAL A 304 -6.31 9.73 4.01
C VAL A 304 -5.55 8.69 3.20
N GLY A 305 -5.48 8.88 1.87
CA GLY A 305 -4.72 7.99 1.00
C GLY A 305 -4.90 8.28 -0.48
N ASP A 306 -4.44 7.34 -1.30
CA ASP A 306 -4.52 7.40 -2.75
C ASP A 306 -5.21 6.14 -3.27
N ALA A 307 -6.38 6.28 -3.89
CA ALA A 307 -7.19 5.16 -4.34
C ALA A 307 -6.62 4.47 -5.59
N ASP A 308 -5.74 5.15 -6.34
CA ASP A 308 -5.11 4.64 -7.55
C ASP A 308 -3.74 4.00 -7.28
N GLN A 309 -3.22 4.13 -6.05
CA GLN A 309 -2.03 3.40 -5.62
C GLN A 309 -2.32 1.93 -5.37
N LEU A 310 -1.25 1.14 -5.41
CA LEU A 310 -1.27 -0.27 -5.09
C LEU A 310 -1.90 -0.51 -3.70
N THR A 311 -2.81 -1.46 -3.62
CA THR A 311 -3.58 -1.77 -2.42
C THR A 311 -2.81 -2.68 -1.45
N SER A 312 -3.29 -2.79 -0.20
CA SER A 312 -2.71 -3.65 0.86
C SER A 312 -2.33 -5.04 0.36
N VAL A 313 -1.28 -5.72 0.84
CA VAL A 313 -1.02 -7.12 0.42
C VAL A 313 -2.13 -8.07 0.90
N GLU A 314 -2.77 -7.75 2.03
CA GLU A 314 -3.89 -8.53 2.58
C GLU A 314 -5.21 -8.27 1.83
N ALA A 315 -6.21 -9.11 2.11
CA ALA A 315 -7.52 -9.06 1.45
C ALA A 315 -8.22 -7.71 1.63
N GLY A 316 -8.70 -7.17 0.50
CA GLY A 316 -9.50 -5.94 0.42
C GLY A 316 -8.81 -4.79 -0.31
N ALA A 317 -9.59 -4.05 -1.09
CA ALA A 317 -9.23 -2.76 -1.68
C ALA A 317 -10.05 -1.66 -0.99
N VAL A 318 -10.02 -1.62 0.34
CA VAL A 318 -11.00 -0.87 1.15
C VAL A 318 -11.09 0.59 0.73
N LEU A 319 -9.97 1.29 0.54
CA LEU A 319 -10.01 2.71 0.16
C LEU A 319 -10.71 2.94 -1.19
N ALA A 320 -10.42 2.13 -2.21
CA ALA A 320 -11.05 2.24 -3.52
C ALA A 320 -12.56 1.95 -3.43
N ASP A 321 -12.93 0.89 -2.71
CA ASP A 321 -14.34 0.54 -2.47
C ASP A 321 -15.10 1.66 -1.73
N LEU A 322 -14.43 2.36 -0.81
CA LEU A 322 -15.02 3.50 -0.10
C LEU A 322 -15.21 4.70 -1.02
N VAL A 323 -14.21 5.05 -1.83
CA VAL A 323 -14.29 6.17 -2.78
C VAL A 323 -15.42 5.93 -3.78
N ASP A 324 -15.54 4.72 -4.31
CA ASP A 324 -16.59 4.36 -5.27
C ASP A 324 -17.96 4.28 -4.58
N GLY A 325 -18.06 3.53 -3.48
CA GLY A 325 -19.33 3.25 -2.79
C GLY A 325 -19.91 4.48 -2.10
N LEU A 326 -19.14 5.15 -1.22
CA LEU A 326 -19.61 6.36 -0.54
C LEU A 326 -19.73 7.55 -1.49
N GLY A 327 -18.88 7.62 -2.53
CA GLY A 327 -18.93 8.69 -3.53
C GLY A 327 -20.17 8.64 -4.43
N ALA A 328 -20.82 7.48 -4.55
CA ALA A 328 -22.09 7.34 -5.26
C ALA A 328 -23.32 7.72 -4.41
N ARG A 329 -23.15 7.96 -3.10
CA ARG A 329 -24.24 8.37 -2.21
C ARG A 329 -24.48 9.89 -2.23
N PRO A 330 -25.73 10.37 -2.09
CA PRO A 330 -26.03 11.80 -2.04
C PRO A 330 -25.74 12.46 -0.67
N ASP A 331 -25.68 11.68 0.40
CA ASP A 331 -25.53 12.14 1.80
C ASP A 331 -24.06 12.24 2.26
N THR A 332 -23.13 11.74 1.44
CA THR A 332 -21.69 11.69 1.73
C THR A 332 -20.91 12.42 0.65
N ARG A 333 -19.73 12.95 0.99
CA ARG A 333 -18.84 13.63 0.04
C ARG A 333 -17.43 13.10 0.22
N ILE A 334 -16.80 12.76 -0.90
CA ILE A 334 -15.38 12.40 -0.92
C ILE A 334 -14.58 13.68 -1.15
N ALA A 335 -13.63 13.97 -0.27
CA ALA A 335 -12.69 15.06 -0.47
C ALA A 335 -11.59 14.60 -1.44
N LYS A 336 -11.52 15.21 -2.63
CA LYS A 336 -10.56 14.84 -3.69
C LYS A 336 -9.57 15.98 -3.91
N LEU A 337 -8.28 15.66 -3.84
CA LEU A 337 -7.19 16.54 -4.26
C LEU A 337 -6.61 16.00 -5.57
N LEU A 338 -6.71 16.79 -6.63
CA LEU A 338 -6.36 16.43 -8.00
C LEU A 338 -5.02 17.04 -8.42
N THR A 339 -4.73 18.26 -7.96
CA THR A 339 -3.57 19.04 -8.40
C THR A 339 -2.34 18.66 -7.58
N SER A 340 -1.31 18.13 -8.24
CA SER A 340 -0.02 17.83 -7.61
C SER A 340 0.89 19.05 -7.65
N HIS A 341 1.41 19.46 -6.49
CA HIS A 341 2.35 20.58 -6.36
C HIS A 341 3.81 20.13 -6.16
N ARG A 342 4.05 18.82 -6.20
CA ARG A 342 5.28 18.20 -5.73
C ARG A 342 6.31 17.87 -6.81
N PHE A 343 5.81 17.47 -7.97
CA PHE A 343 6.63 17.06 -9.09
C PHE A 343 6.69 18.22 -10.09
N GLY A 344 7.75 18.29 -10.90
CA GLY A 344 7.68 19.05 -12.15
C GLY A 344 6.48 18.56 -12.98
N SER A 345 5.93 19.42 -13.85
CA SER A 345 4.77 19.10 -14.70
C SER A 345 4.85 17.69 -15.31
N ASP A 346 6.05 17.32 -15.75
CA ASP A 346 6.28 16.14 -16.57
C ASP A 346 5.97 14.82 -15.86
N ILE A 347 6.51 14.59 -14.65
CA ILE A 347 6.22 13.34 -13.89
C ILE A 347 4.75 13.31 -13.46
N GLY A 348 4.17 14.49 -13.14
CA GLY A 348 2.76 14.63 -12.83
C GLY A 348 1.86 14.21 -14.01
N ASP A 349 2.18 14.70 -15.21
CA ASP A 349 1.47 14.40 -16.45
C ASP A 349 1.61 12.91 -16.82
N LEU A 350 2.80 12.34 -16.66
CA LEU A 350 3.05 10.91 -16.87
C LEU A 350 2.19 10.08 -15.91
N ALA A 351 2.20 10.43 -14.63
CA ALA A 351 1.41 9.74 -13.62
C ALA A 351 -0.11 9.87 -13.89
N ALA A 352 -0.56 11.02 -14.39
CA ALA A 352 -1.95 11.25 -14.78
C ALA A 352 -2.36 10.40 -15.99
N ALA A 353 -1.52 10.33 -17.02
CA ALA A 353 -1.75 9.48 -18.19
C ALA A 353 -1.80 8.00 -17.81
N ILE A 354 -0.89 7.54 -16.95
CA ILE A 354 -0.87 6.15 -16.44
C ILE A 354 -2.17 5.84 -15.69
N ARG A 355 -2.60 6.73 -14.78
CA ARG A 355 -3.85 6.58 -14.02
C ARG A 355 -5.06 6.48 -14.94
N ALA A 356 -5.14 7.36 -15.95
CA ALA A 356 -6.19 7.30 -16.97
C ALA A 356 -6.14 6.00 -17.79
N GLY A 357 -4.98 5.36 -17.89
CA GLY A 357 -4.76 4.21 -18.77
C GLY A 357 -4.60 4.61 -20.23
N ASP A 358 -4.21 5.86 -20.47
CA ASP A 358 -4.01 6.38 -21.81
C ASP A 358 -2.61 5.98 -22.30
N ALA A 359 -2.54 4.82 -22.96
CA ALA A 359 -1.29 4.29 -23.49
C ALA A 359 -0.62 5.21 -24.52
N ALA A 360 -1.40 5.94 -25.33
CA ALA A 360 -0.85 6.83 -26.33
C ALA A 360 -0.14 8.01 -25.66
N SER A 361 -0.82 8.68 -24.72
CA SER A 361 -0.24 9.80 -23.98
C SER A 361 0.93 9.37 -23.11
N THR A 362 0.84 8.21 -22.41
CA THR A 362 1.95 7.68 -21.60
C THR A 362 3.19 7.43 -22.44
N LEU A 363 3.07 6.76 -23.59
CA LEU A 363 4.22 6.49 -24.46
C LEU A 363 4.79 7.78 -25.08
N SER A 364 3.93 8.74 -25.43
CA SER A 364 4.36 10.05 -25.92
C SER A 364 5.18 10.82 -24.88
N LEU A 365 4.76 10.79 -23.61
CA LEU A 365 5.48 11.44 -22.51
C LEU A 365 6.81 10.73 -22.21
N LEU A 366 6.80 9.39 -22.20
CA LEU A 366 8.02 8.58 -22.03
C LEU A 366 9.07 8.84 -23.11
N ARG A 367 8.64 9.04 -24.36
CA ARG A 367 9.51 9.33 -25.51
C ARG A 367 9.75 10.83 -25.73
N GLY A 368 9.12 11.70 -24.94
CA GLY A 368 9.14 13.15 -25.11
C GLY A 368 10.48 13.83 -24.82
N GLY A 369 11.43 13.12 -24.20
CA GLY A 369 12.79 13.63 -23.95
C GLY A 369 12.88 14.67 -22.82
N SER A 370 11.94 14.66 -21.88
CA SER A 370 12.01 15.50 -20.67
C SER A 370 13.26 15.15 -19.83
N PRO A 371 13.93 16.13 -19.19
CA PRO A 371 15.03 15.82 -18.27
C PRO A 371 14.60 14.97 -17.06
N SER A 372 13.32 15.03 -16.69
CA SER A 372 12.73 14.30 -15.55
C SER A 372 12.19 12.92 -15.92
N ILE A 373 12.09 12.57 -17.19
CA ILE A 373 11.57 11.28 -17.67
C ILE A 373 12.52 10.68 -18.68
N GLU A 374 12.99 9.46 -18.39
CA GLU A 374 13.82 8.69 -19.31
C GLU A 374 13.17 7.34 -19.60
N PHE A 375 13.01 7.00 -20.87
CA PHE A 375 12.55 5.68 -21.29
C PHE A 375 13.68 4.94 -21.99
N VAL A 376 14.07 3.80 -21.41
CA VAL A 376 15.10 2.93 -21.96
C VAL A 376 14.43 1.68 -22.49
N GLU A 377 14.29 1.63 -23.81
CA GLU A 377 13.75 0.47 -24.51
C GLU A 377 14.76 -0.67 -24.51
N VAL A 378 14.37 -1.78 -23.89
CA VAL A 378 15.22 -2.97 -23.73
C VAL A 378 14.71 -4.14 -24.54
N THR A 379 15.61 -5.08 -24.84
CA THR A 379 15.23 -6.38 -25.41
C THR A 379 14.36 -7.15 -24.42
N ASP A 380 13.30 -7.78 -24.92
CA ASP A 380 12.48 -8.73 -24.17
C ASP A 380 13.16 -10.10 -24.16
N PRO A 381 13.52 -10.66 -23.00
CA PRO A 381 14.10 -12.01 -22.92
C PRO A 381 13.18 -13.10 -23.48
N ASP A 382 11.87 -12.86 -23.50
CA ASP A 382 10.87 -13.81 -23.98
C ASP A 382 10.58 -13.66 -25.50
N ASP A 383 11.10 -12.61 -26.15
CA ASP A 383 10.97 -12.37 -27.60
C ASP A 383 12.34 -12.23 -28.27
N PRO A 384 12.82 -13.25 -28.98
CA PRO A 384 14.11 -13.25 -29.68
C PRO A 384 14.25 -12.18 -30.78
N VAL A 385 13.14 -11.61 -31.25
CA VAL A 385 13.12 -10.59 -32.32
C VAL A 385 13.07 -9.17 -31.73
N SER A 386 12.92 -9.05 -30.41
CA SER A 386 12.87 -7.75 -29.74
C SER A 386 14.15 -6.95 -29.95
N THR A 387 13.99 -5.65 -30.17
CA THR A 387 15.09 -4.70 -30.39
C THR A 387 15.23 -3.79 -29.18
N GLY A 388 16.46 -3.48 -28.76
CA GLY A 388 16.70 -2.57 -27.65
C GLY A 388 18.08 -2.77 -27.04
N VAL A 389 18.33 -2.09 -25.92
CA VAL A 389 19.54 -2.32 -25.11
C VAL A 389 19.32 -3.56 -24.23
N GLU A 390 20.36 -4.34 -23.97
CA GLU A 390 20.25 -5.43 -22.99
C GLU A 390 19.93 -4.84 -21.60
N PRO A 391 18.93 -5.36 -20.85
CA PRO A 391 18.56 -4.82 -19.54
C PRO A 391 19.73 -4.67 -18.57
N ALA A 392 20.69 -5.60 -18.61
CA ALA A 392 21.90 -5.56 -17.79
C ALA A 392 22.81 -4.37 -18.12
N ALA A 393 22.99 -4.04 -19.41
CA ALA A 393 23.78 -2.89 -19.81
C ALA A 393 23.11 -1.58 -19.39
N ALA A 394 21.80 -1.45 -19.69
CA ALA A 394 21.02 -0.27 -19.32
C ALA A 394 21.03 0.01 -17.81
N LEU A 395 20.88 -1.03 -16.99
CA LEU A 395 20.89 -0.90 -15.54
C LEU A 395 22.30 -0.71 -14.97
N ARG A 396 23.33 -1.26 -15.60
CA ARG A 396 24.72 -1.09 -15.14
C ARG A 396 25.15 0.38 -15.16
N ASP A 397 24.80 1.11 -16.20
CA ASP A 397 25.17 2.52 -16.38
C ASP A 397 24.57 3.44 -15.31
N VAL A 398 23.54 2.98 -14.60
CA VAL A 398 22.88 3.72 -13.52
C VAL A 398 23.28 3.18 -12.14
N LEU A 399 23.18 1.86 -11.95
CA LEU A 399 23.30 1.24 -10.63
C LEU A 399 24.74 1.17 -10.14
N LEU A 400 25.71 0.91 -11.04
CA LEU A 400 27.10 0.79 -10.63
C LEU A 400 27.68 2.14 -10.16
N PRO A 401 27.53 3.27 -10.89
CA PRO A 401 28.00 4.57 -10.40
C PRO A 401 27.37 4.96 -9.05
N HIS A 402 26.07 4.73 -8.89
CA HIS A 402 25.40 5.02 -7.63
C HIS A 402 25.94 4.15 -6.49
N ALA A 403 26.08 2.84 -6.69
CA ALA A 403 26.60 1.94 -5.67
C ALA A 403 28.06 2.26 -5.30
N LEU A 404 28.89 2.70 -6.26
CA LEU A 404 30.24 3.19 -6.00
C LEU A 404 30.23 4.49 -5.18
N ALA A 405 29.33 5.43 -5.47
CA ALA A 405 29.18 6.66 -4.71
C ALA A 405 28.75 6.40 -3.26
N VAL A 406 27.79 5.49 -3.04
CA VAL A 406 27.39 5.06 -1.68
C VAL A 406 28.58 4.45 -0.95
N ARG A 407 29.37 3.62 -1.63
CA ARG A 407 30.58 3.02 -1.05
C ARG A 407 31.65 4.06 -0.71
N GLU A 408 31.88 5.04 -1.59
CA GLU A 408 32.82 6.14 -1.34
C GLU A 408 32.42 6.95 -0.11
N ALA A 409 31.14 7.34 -0.01
CA ALA A 409 30.61 8.03 1.16
C ALA A 409 30.74 7.17 2.44
N ALA A 410 30.47 5.86 2.35
CA ALA A 410 30.58 4.92 3.46
C ALA A 410 32.01 4.63 3.94
N LEU A 411 33.02 4.99 3.14
CA LEU A 411 34.45 4.88 3.46
C LEU A 411 35.09 6.24 3.77
N SER A 412 34.31 7.32 3.74
CA SER A 412 34.79 8.66 4.00
C SER A 412 35.45 8.74 5.38
N GLY A 413 36.64 9.35 5.43
CA GLY A 413 37.34 9.67 6.68
C GLY A 413 36.83 10.95 7.36
N ALA A 414 35.66 11.46 6.94
CA ALA A 414 35.00 12.57 7.60
C ALA A 414 34.60 12.22 9.04
N ASP A 415 34.20 13.24 9.81
CA ASP A 415 33.59 13.03 11.12
C ASP A 415 32.41 12.02 11.02
N PRO A 416 32.28 11.08 11.96
CA PRO A 416 31.31 9.99 11.86
C PRO A 416 29.86 10.42 11.61
N ASP A 417 29.40 11.54 12.20
CA ASP A 417 28.01 11.99 12.05
C ASP A 417 27.76 12.63 10.67
N THR A 418 28.82 13.15 10.05
CA THR A 418 28.76 13.69 8.69
C THR A 418 28.81 12.56 7.67
N ALA A 419 29.74 11.62 7.83
CA ALA A 419 29.86 10.45 6.97
C ALA A 419 28.57 9.60 6.95
N ASP A 420 27.94 9.39 8.11
CA ASP A 420 26.67 8.67 8.24
C ASP A 420 25.55 9.35 7.43
N ARG A 421 25.40 10.68 7.60
CA ARG A 421 24.38 11.46 6.90
C ARG A 421 24.64 11.52 5.39
N ASP A 422 25.89 11.68 4.98
CA ASP A 422 26.25 11.72 3.56
C ASP A 422 26.00 10.36 2.91
N ALA A 423 26.39 9.25 3.54
CA ALA A 423 26.15 7.92 3.00
C ALA A 423 24.65 7.59 2.88
N LEU A 424 23.84 8.00 3.86
CA LEU A 424 22.38 7.88 3.79
C LEU A 424 21.77 8.79 2.71
N ALA A 425 22.24 10.03 2.59
CA ALA A 425 21.78 10.98 1.58
C ALA A 425 22.11 10.50 0.16
N VAL A 426 23.32 10.00 -0.06
CA VAL A 426 23.71 9.39 -1.34
C VAL A 426 22.84 8.19 -1.61
N LEU A 427 22.63 7.28 -0.64
CA LEU A 427 21.73 6.15 -0.79
C LEU A 427 20.33 6.62 -1.23
N ASP A 428 19.72 7.58 -0.54
CA ASP A 428 18.38 8.11 -0.86
C ASP A 428 18.27 8.82 -2.23
N GLY A 429 19.39 9.08 -2.88
CA GLY A 429 19.46 9.66 -4.23
C GLY A 429 18.87 8.76 -5.32
N HIS A 430 18.91 7.43 -5.18
CA HIS A 430 18.40 6.52 -6.21
C HIS A 430 17.72 5.26 -5.64
N ARG A 431 16.70 4.74 -6.34
CA ARG A 431 16.12 3.41 -6.08
C ARG A 431 15.85 2.65 -7.37
N LEU A 432 16.24 1.38 -7.41
CA LEU A 432 15.73 0.41 -8.39
C LEU A 432 14.47 -0.28 -7.85
N LEU A 433 13.38 -0.19 -8.61
CA LEU A 433 12.10 -0.80 -8.29
C LEU A 433 11.79 -1.95 -9.25
N CYS A 434 11.51 -3.11 -8.68
CA CYS A 434 11.14 -4.33 -9.40
C CYS A 434 9.71 -4.78 -9.02
N ALA A 435 9.01 -5.41 -9.96
CA ALA A 435 7.74 -6.07 -9.65
C ALA A 435 7.93 -7.42 -8.92
N HIS A 436 8.91 -8.21 -9.35
CA HIS A 436 9.16 -9.55 -8.83
C HIS A 436 10.23 -9.56 -7.72
N ARG A 437 10.20 -10.61 -6.88
CA ARG A 437 11.28 -10.90 -5.93
C ARG A 437 12.38 -11.76 -6.56
N GLU A 438 11.98 -12.74 -7.35
CA GLU A 438 12.84 -13.72 -8.00
C GLU A 438 12.78 -13.59 -9.54
N GLY A 439 13.64 -14.34 -10.23
CA GLY A 439 13.74 -14.32 -11.69
C GLY A 439 14.56 -13.14 -12.24
N PRO A 440 14.67 -13.02 -13.57
CA PRO A 440 15.51 -12.02 -14.23
C PRO A 440 15.05 -10.56 -13.98
N PHE A 441 13.76 -10.36 -13.71
CA PHE A 441 13.19 -9.08 -13.32
C PHE A 441 13.04 -8.91 -11.80
N GLY A 442 13.67 -9.79 -11.03
CA GLY A 442 13.50 -9.90 -9.58
C GLY A 442 14.55 -9.17 -8.76
N VAL A 443 14.16 -8.70 -7.58
CA VAL A 443 15.05 -8.05 -6.60
C VAL A 443 16.31 -8.87 -6.31
N TYR A 444 16.19 -10.18 -6.08
CA TYR A 444 17.34 -11.01 -5.72
C TYR A 444 18.34 -11.18 -6.88
N HIS A 445 17.87 -11.10 -8.13
CA HIS A 445 18.76 -11.11 -9.29
C HIS A 445 19.58 -9.83 -9.35
N TRP A 446 18.92 -8.66 -9.28
CA TRP A 446 19.60 -7.37 -9.41
C TRP A 446 20.48 -7.00 -8.24
N ASN A 447 20.12 -7.39 -7.01
CA ASN A 447 21.01 -7.25 -5.86
C ASN A 447 22.35 -7.97 -6.09
N ARG A 448 22.30 -9.25 -6.49
CA ARG A 448 23.50 -10.04 -6.78
C ARG A 448 24.28 -9.49 -7.97
N GLN A 449 23.58 -8.98 -8.99
CA GLN A 449 24.22 -8.43 -10.18
C GLN A 449 25.00 -7.14 -9.86
N VAL A 450 24.45 -6.26 -9.02
CA VAL A 450 25.15 -5.05 -8.56
C VAL A 450 26.34 -5.40 -7.68
N GLU A 451 26.20 -6.36 -6.75
CA GLU A 451 27.32 -6.87 -5.93
C GLU A 451 28.45 -7.44 -6.78
N ARG A 452 28.12 -8.15 -7.87
CA ARG A 452 29.10 -8.65 -8.84
C ARG A 452 29.81 -7.50 -9.55
N TRP A 453 29.08 -6.52 -10.07
CA TRP A 453 29.67 -5.37 -10.75
C TRP A 453 30.57 -4.55 -9.82
N LEU A 454 30.17 -4.38 -8.56
CA LEU A 454 31.00 -3.74 -7.55
C LEU A 454 32.29 -4.54 -7.32
N SER A 455 32.19 -5.86 -7.18
CA SER A 455 33.37 -6.72 -7.00
C SER A 455 34.34 -6.61 -8.18
N ASP A 456 33.82 -6.60 -9.41
CA ASP A 456 34.63 -6.44 -10.63
C ASP A 456 35.29 -5.04 -10.69
N ALA A 457 34.60 -4.00 -10.22
CA ALA A 457 35.10 -2.61 -10.26
C ALA A 457 36.09 -2.28 -9.14
N THR A 458 35.94 -2.86 -7.95
CA THR A 458 36.80 -2.57 -6.78
C THR A 458 37.93 -3.59 -6.60
N GLY A 459 37.81 -4.79 -7.20
CA GLY A 459 38.71 -5.91 -6.97
C GLY A 459 38.52 -6.58 -5.60
N GLU A 460 37.53 -6.15 -4.81
CA GLU A 460 37.19 -6.75 -3.52
C GLU A 460 36.15 -7.86 -3.69
N ASN A 461 36.33 -8.96 -2.98
CA ASN A 461 35.43 -10.09 -3.10
C ASN A 461 34.23 -9.92 -2.15
N LEU A 462 33.11 -9.38 -2.65
CA LEU A 462 31.94 -9.02 -1.83
C LEU A 462 31.03 -10.20 -1.44
N TRP A 463 31.57 -11.44 -1.39
CA TRP A 463 30.82 -12.61 -0.91
C TRP A 463 30.60 -12.61 0.61
N ALA A 464 31.27 -11.69 1.34
CA ALA A 464 31.02 -11.50 2.76
C ALA A 464 29.62 -10.93 3.00
N HIS A 465 28.94 -11.39 4.05
CA HIS A 465 27.62 -10.87 4.43
C HIS A 465 27.62 -9.35 4.69
N TRP A 466 28.77 -8.73 4.97
CA TRP A 466 28.90 -7.30 5.26
C TRP A 466 30.07 -6.71 4.48
N TYR A 467 29.83 -5.57 3.82
CA TYR A 467 30.82 -4.78 3.11
C TYR A 467 30.50 -3.29 3.20
N ALA A 468 31.51 -2.42 3.07
CA ALA A 468 31.30 -0.98 3.11
C ALA A 468 30.48 -0.52 1.88
N GLY A 469 29.50 0.36 2.11
CA GLY A 469 28.55 0.80 1.10
C GLY A 469 27.38 -0.14 0.86
N ARG A 470 27.27 -1.28 1.58
CA ARG A 470 26.12 -2.18 1.44
C ARG A 470 24.83 -1.46 1.84
N PRO A 471 23.85 -1.31 0.94
CA PRO A 471 22.53 -0.81 1.30
C PRO A 471 21.74 -1.89 2.03
N ILE A 472 21.08 -1.49 3.11
CA ILE A 472 20.40 -2.34 4.06
C ILE A 472 18.90 -2.01 4.03
N LEU A 473 18.07 -3.05 4.06
CA LEU A 473 16.64 -2.94 4.34
C LEU A 473 16.29 -3.81 5.54
N VAL A 474 15.70 -3.21 6.56
CA VAL A 474 15.16 -3.91 7.73
C VAL A 474 13.89 -4.66 7.33
N THR A 475 13.81 -5.96 7.64
CA THR A 475 12.69 -6.82 7.25
C THR A 475 11.75 -7.19 8.38
N ALA A 476 12.12 -6.91 9.63
CA ALA A 476 11.29 -7.16 10.81
C ALA A 476 11.37 -5.98 11.80
N ASN A 477 10.28 -5.75 12.55
CA ASN A 477 10.29 -4.74 13.60
C ASN A 477 11.09 -5.24 14.81
N ASP A 478 12.02 -4.43 15.30
CA ASP A 478 12.65 -4.60 16.61
C ASP A 478 12.38 -3.37 17.48
N TYR A 479 11.39 -3.51 18.37
CA TYR A 479 10.97 -2.44 19.26
C TYR A 479 12.00 -2.11 20.36
N GLY A 480 12.91 -3.03 20.67
CA GLY A 480 13.93 -2.82 21.69
C GLY A 480 14.97 -1.78 21.27
N VAL A 481 15.27 -1.73 19.97
CA VAL A 481 16.21 -0.76 19.38
C VAL A 481 15.54 0.30 18.50
N GLY A 482 14.21 0.22 18.33
CA GLY A 482 13.43 1.18 17.55
C GLY A 482 13.62 1.06 16.05
N LEU A 483 13.82 -0.17 15.54
CA LEU A 483 13.89 -0.47 14.12
C LEU A 483 12.55 -0.99 13.62
N TYR A 484 12.16 -0.57 12.42
CA TYR A 484 10.90 -0.97 11.80
C TYR A 484 11.13 -1.59 10.42
N ASN A 485 10.27 -2.54 10.05
CA ASN A 485 10.26 -3.13 8.72
C ASN A 485 10.07 -2.04 7.65
N GLY A 486 10.99 -1.99 6.71
CA GLY A 486 11.05 -0.97 5.66
C GLY A 486 12.05 0.15 5.93
N ASP A 487 12.64 0.22 7.12
CA ASP A 487 13.74 1.16 7.40
C ASP A 487 14.96 0.81 6.54
N THR A 488 15.62 1.84 6.04
CA THR A 488 16.75 1.71 5.12
C THR A 488 18.02 2.24 5.75
N GLY A 489 19.14 1.66 5.39
CA GLY A 489 20.42 2.08 5.91
C GLY A 489 21.59 1.69 5.02
N VAL A 490 22.78 2.00 5.48
CA VAL A 490 24.03 1.74 4.77
C VAL A 490 25.07 1.20 5.74
N THR A 491 25.89 0.28 5.27
CA THR A 491 27.05 -0.20 6.03
C THR A 491 28.21 0.76 5.83
N VAL A 492 28.69 1.40 6.89
CA VAL A 492 29.84 2.31 6.90
C VAL A 492 31.05 1.66 7.56
N ALA A 493 32.26 2.06 7.18
CA ALA A 493 33.48 1.65 7.85
C ALA A 493 33.98 2.76 8.79
N ARG A 494 34.21 2.43 10.06
CA ARG A 494 34.82 3.34 11.04
C ARG A 494 36.04 2.68 11.63
N ASP A 495 37.22 3.29 11.47
CA ASP A 495 38.50 2.75 11.93
C ASP A 495 38.74 1.29 11.48
N GLY A 496 38.29 0.95 10.26
CA GLY A 496 38.37 -0.41 9.71
C GLY A 496 37.29 -1.39 10.23
N ILE A 497 36.37 -0.95 11.08
CA ILE A 497 35.25 -1.76 11.61
C ILE A 497 33.95 -1.38 10.90
N LEU A 498 33.25 -2.38 10.36
CA LEU A 498 31.96 -2.18 9.73
C LEU A 498 30.85 -1.94 10.76
N ARG A 499 30.03 -0.94 10.51
CA ARG A 499 28.84 -0.57 11.28
C ARG A 499 27.67 -0.35 10.33
N ALA A 500 26.46 -0.63 10.80
CA ALA A 500 25.25 -0.36 10.04
C ALA A 500 24.61 0.92 10.54
N VAL A 501 24.43 1.90 9.65
CA VAL A 501 23.74 3.16 9.94
C VAL A 501 22.36 3.07 9.33
N ILE A 502 21.33 3.09 10.16
CA ILE A 502 19.94 3.00 9.72
C ILE A 502 19.25 4.35 9.95
N GLU A 503 18.56 4.84 8.94
CA GLU A 503 17.68 6.00 9.08
C GLU A 503 16.44 5.60 9.87
N THR A 504 16.27 6.17 11.08
CA THR A 504 15.12 5.90 11.96
C THR A 504 14.25 7.14 12.11
N ASP A 505 13.10 7.00 12.77
CA ASP A 505 12.17 8.11 13.06
C ASP A 505 12.81 9.26 13.86
N THR A 506 13.80 8.94 14.70
CA THR A 506 14.57 9.91 15.48
C THR A 506 15.89 10.33 14.80
N GLY A 507 16.07 10.01 13.51
CA GLY A 507 17.27 10.25 12.73
C GLY A 507 18.21 9.03 12.62
N PRO A 508 19.42 9.21 12.06
CA PRO A 508 20.39 8.14 11.87
C PRO A 508 20.79 7.47 13.18
N LYS A 509 20.80 6.13 13.20
CA LYS A 509 21.32 5.34 14.33
C LYS A 509 22.34 4.32 13.85
N THR A 510 23.46 4.23 14.58
CA THR A 510 24.54 3.30 14.29
C THR A 510 24.41 2.01 15.12
N PHE A 511 24.55 0.87 14.46
CA PHE A 511 24.48 -0.46 15.06
C PHE A 511 25.73 -1.30 14.74
N ALA A 512 26.07 -2.22 15.64
CA ALA A 512 26.99 -3.30 15.30
C ALA A 512 26.31 -4.24 14.29
N THR A 513 27.05 -4.72 13.29
CA THR A 513 26.52 -5.65 12.28
C THR A 513 25.96 -6.94 12.89
N SER A 514 26.51 -7.39 14.02
CA SER A 514 26.03 -8.56 14.78
C SER A 514 24.68 -8.36 15.48
N ARG A 515 24.19 -7.13 15.63
CA ARG A 515 22.88 -6.82 16.21
C ARG A 515 21.73 -6.88 15.19
N LEU A 516 22.06 -6.94 13.90
CA LEU A 516 21.07 -6.93 12.82
C LEU A 516 20.94 -8.33 12.21
N SER A 517 19.94 -9.09 12.65
CA SER A 517 19.59 -10.40 12.11
C SER A 517 18.63 -10.31 10.93
N ASP A 518 17.67 -9.38 10.99
CA ASP A 518 16.54 -9.30 10.07
C ASP A 518 16.73 -8.18 9.05
N VAL A 519 17.78 -8.32 8.24
CA VAL A 519 18.15 -7.34 7.20
C VAL A 519 18.50 -7.98 5.85
N GLU A 520 18.06 -7.36 4.77
CA GLU A 520 18.35 -7.75 3.39
C GLU A 520 19.19 -6.67 2.67
N THR A 521 19.93 -7.05 1.62
CA THR A 521 20.56 -6.08 0.71
C THR A 521 19.49 -5.35 -0.12
N MET A 522 19.67 -4.06 -0.35
CA MET A 522 18.68 -3.19 -1.02
C MET A 522 19.32 -2.37 -2.16
N HIS A 523 20.04 -2.99 -3.09
CA HIS A 523 20.34 -2.29 -4.36
C HIS A 523 19.07 -2.21 -5.23
N ALA A 524 18.22 -3.21 -5.10
CA ALA A 524 16.89 -3.30 -5.67
C ALA A 524 15.85 -3.52 -4.56
N MET A 525 14.63 -3.02 -4.76
CA MET A 525 13.50 -3.33 -3.89
C MET A 525 12.23 -3.56 -4.69
N THR A 526 11.28 -4.30 -4.11
CA THR A 526 9.98 -4.48 -4.74
C THR A 526 9.18 -3.19 -4.66
N ILE A 527 8.35 -2.89 -5.67
CA ILE A 527 7.45 -1.72 -5.68
C ILE A 527 6.54 -1.71 -4.43
N HIS A 528 6.05 -2.87 -3.98
CA HIS A 528 5.29 -2.98 -2.73
C HIS A 528 6.07 -2.47 -1.50
N LYS A 529 7.33 -2.92 -1.31
CA LYS A 529 8.20 -2.46 -0.21
C LYS A 529 8.60 -0.98 -0.35
N SER A 530 8.44 -0.38 -1.54
CA SER A 530 8.65 1.06 -1.75
C SER A 530 7.47 1.92 -1.32
N GLN A 531 6.32 1.32 -0.95
CA GLN A 531 5.17 2.10 -0.48
C GLN A 531 5.50 2.92 0.76
N GLY A 532 4.99 4.14 0.78
CA GLY A 532 5.40 5.14 1.77
C GLY A 532 6.90 5.47 1.73
N SER A 533 7.66 5.10 0.69
CA SER A 533 9.08 5.44 0.45
C SER A 533 9.25 6.27 -0.83
N GLN A 534 10.28 7.11 -0.95
CA GLN A 534 10.55 7.96 -2.13
C GLN A 534 12.04 8.25 -2.26
N ALA A 535 12.49 8.53 -3.48
CA ALA A 535 13.89 8.86 -3.81
C ALA A 535 13.96 10.00 -4.81
N ALA A 536 15.11 10.67 -4.90
CA ALA A 536 15.34 11.73 -5.89
C ALA A 536 15.15 11.16 -7.31
N GLU A 537 15.88 10.09 -7.62
CA GLU A 537 15.72 9.32 -8.85
C GLU A 537 15.15 7.93 -8.61
N VAL A 538 14.26 7.47 -9.48
CA VAL A 538 13.75 6.10 -9.45
C VAL A 538 13.93 5.45 -10.80
N THR A 539 14.50 4.24 -10.82
CA THR A 539 14.50 3.38 -11.99
C THR A 539 13.48 2.26 -11.80
N VAL A 540 12.51 2.19 -12.70
CA VAL A 540 11.45 1.17 -12.72
C VAL A 540 11.82 0.13 -13.76
N LEU A 541 12.11 -1.09 -13.31
CA LEU A 541 12.30 -2.22 -14.22
C LEU A 541 10.94 -2.91 -14.44
N LEU A 542 10.39 -2.72 -15.64
CA LEU A 542 9.15 -3.38 -16.03
C LEU A 542 9.44 -4.85 -16.37
N PRO A 543 8.65 -5.81 -15.82
CA PRO A 543 8.73 -7.20 -16.25
C PRO A 543 8.17 -7.38 -17.66
N SER A 544 8.36 -8.59 -18.20
CA SER A 544 7.73 -9.07 -19.45
C SER A 544 6.24 -8.71 -19.51
N ALA A 545 5.77 -8.41 -20.72
CA ALA A 545 4.37 -8.06 -20.99
C ALA A 545 3.40 -9.19 -20.58
N GLN A 546 3.87 -10.43 -20.38
CA GLN A 546 3.05 -11.55 -19.92
C GLN A 546 2.90 -11.62 -18.40
N SER A 547 3.66 -10.82 -17.64
CA SER A 547 3.63 -10.85 -16.18
C SER A 547 2.28 -10.36 -15.63
N ARG A 548 1.66 -11.19 -14.78
CA ARG A 548 0.41 -10.84 -14.08
C ARG A 548 0.58 -9.76 -13.00
N LEU A 549 1.82 -9.53 -12.55
CA LEU A 549 2.10 -8.45 -11.61
C LEU A 549 2.12 -7.07 -12.30
N LEU A 550 2.18 -7.04 -13.64
CA LEU A 550 2.22 -5.81 -14.40
C LEU A 550 0.82 -5.22 -14.51
N THR A 551 0.50 -4.31 -13.59
CA THR A 551 -0.77 -3.60 -13.53
C THR A 551 -0.57 -2.09 -13.49
N ARG A 552 -1.64 -1.37 -13.80
CA ARG A 552 -1.67 0.09 -13.85
C ARG A 552 -1.30 0.70 -12.51
N GLU A 553 -1.88 0.16 -11.44
CA GLU A 553 -1.66 0.62 -10.06
C GLU A 553 -0.20 0.37 -9.63
N LEU A 554 0.39 -0.76 -10.03
CA LEU A 554 1.81 -1.05 -9.76
C LEU A 554 2.72 -0.07 -10.51
N PHE A 555 2.44 0.19 -11.79
CA PHE A 555 3.24 1.11 -12.60
C PHE A 555 3.11 2.57 -12.11
N TYR A 556 1.88 3.02 -11.85
CA TYR A 556 1.59 4.33 -11.25
C TYR A 556 2.30 4.50 -9.91
N THR A 557 2.21 3.49 -9.05
CA THR A 557 2.88 3.50 -7.74
C THR A 557 4.39 3.60 -7.90
N ALA A 558 5.00 2.92 -8.88
CA ALA A 558 6.44 2.97 -9.10
C ALA A 558 6.90 4.35 -9.60
N VAL A 559 6.21 4.94 -10.58
CA VAL A 559 6.55 6.25 -11.16
C VAL A 559 6.48 7.35 -10.11
N THR A 560 5.46 7.33 -9.27
CA THR A 560 5.23 8.35 -8.24
C THR A 560 6.18 8.26 -7.02
N ARG A 561 7.10 7.29 -7.01
CA ARG A 561 8.20 7.22 -6.01
C ARG A 561 9.34 8.20 -6.33
N ALA A 562 9.49 8.59 -7.59
CA ALA A 562 10.48 9.58 -8.02
C ALA A 562 10.08 10.98 -7.55
N LYS A 563 11.02 11.76 -7.02
CA LYS A 563 10.82 13.19 -6.77
C LYS A 563 11.23 14.03 -7.98
N ASP A 564 12.39 13.72 -8.56
CA ASP A 564 13.06 14.59 -9.53
C ASP A 564 13.16 13.93 -10.91
N LYS A 565 13.47 12.62 -10.94
CA LYS A 565 13.63 11.86 -12.19
C LYS A 565 13.09 10.44 -12.10
N VAL A 566 12.34 10.02 -13.12
CA VAL A 566 11.94 8.62 -13.31
C VAL A 566 12.57 8.05 -14.58
N ARG A 567 13.19 6.88 -14.46
CA ARG A 567 13.70 6.09 -15.58
C ARG A 567 12.89 4.81 -15.69
N VAL A 568 12.22 4.60 -16.82
CA VAL A 568 11.47 3.37 -17.09
C VAL A 568 12.33 2.49 -18.00
N VAL A 569 12.69 1.31 -17.53
CA VAL A 569 13.44 0.30 -18.27
C VAL A 569 12.48 -0.83 -18.62
N GLY A 570 12.14 -0.99 -19.89
CA GLY A 570 11.14 -1.95 -20.33
C GLY A 570 10.82 -1.85 -21.81
N THR A 571 9.81 -2.60 -22.25
CA THR A 571 9.34 -2.60 -23.64
C THR A 571 8.07 -1.75 -23.79
N GLU A 572 7.79 -1.26 -25.00
CA GLU A 572 6.50 -0.63 -25.31
C GLU A 572 5.33 -1.59 -25.01
N ALA A 573 5.47 -2.87 -25.36
CA ALA A 573 4.48 -3.90 -25.07
C ALA A 573 4.24 -4.04 -23.56
N GLY A 574 5.29 -3.99 -22.75
CA GLY A 574 5.19 -3.98 -21.28
C GLY A 574 4.43 -2.77 -20.76
N VAL A 575 4.74 -1.56 -21.26
CA VAL A 575 4.01 -0.34 -20.88
C VAL A 575 2.53 -0.47 -21.21
N ARG A 576 2.18 -0.88 -22.44
CA ARG A 576 0.78 -1.07 -22.86
C ARG A 576 0.06 -2.10 -21.98
N ALA A 577 0.68 -3.25 -21.78
CA ALA A 577 0.13 -4.31 -20.94
C ALA A 577 -0.11 -3.85 -19.49
N ALA A 578 0.79 -3.03 -18.94
CA ALA A 578 0.61 -2.44 -17.61
C ALA A 578 -0.63 -1.55 -17.56
N LEU A 579 -0.88 -0.74 -18.59
CA LEU A 579 -1.99 0.20 -18.61
C LEU A 579 -3.34 -0.47 -18.85
N GLU A 580 -3.36 -1.55 -19.63
CA GLU A 580 -4.56 -2.34 -19.90
C GLU A 580 -5.02 -3.15 -18.68
N ARG A 581 -4.07 -3.68 -17.89
CA ARG A 581 -4.37 -4.49 -16.70
C ARG A 581 -4.58 -3.63 -15.46
N ARG A 582 -5.69 -3.87 -14.77
CA ARG A 582 -5.94 -3.32 -13.43
C ARG A 582 -5.87 -4.43 -12.39
N VAL A 583 -5.49 -4.07 -11.16
CA VAL A 583 -5.66 -4.98 -10.02
C VAL A 583 -7.15 -5.17 -9.76
N ILE A 584 -7.72 -6.29 -10.21
CA ILE A 584 -9.11 -6.65 -9.88
C ILE A 584 -9.09 -7.35 -8.52
N ARG A 585 -9.52 -6.64 -7.48
CA ARG A 585 -9.84 -7.24 -6.18
C ARG A 585 -11.34 -7.33 -6.02
N ALA A 586 -11.85 -8.55 -6.07
CA ALA A 586 -13.29 -8.77 -5.91
C ALA A 586 -13.70 -8.44 -4.46
N SER A 587 -14.70 -7.57 -4.36
CA SER A 587 -15.26 -7.03 -3.12
C SER A 587 -16.73 -6.70 -3.35
N GLY A 588 -17.55 -6.90 -2.32
CA GLY A 588 -18.95 -6.50 -2.32
C GLY A 588 -19.16 -5.15 -1.66
N LEU A 589 -18.15 -4.63 -0.96
CA LEU A 589 -18.26 -3.44 -0.12
C LEU A 589 -18.80 -2.24 -0.89
N ARG A 590 -18.28 -1.98 -2.10
CA ARG A 590 -18.75 -0.88 -2.96
C ARG A 590 -20.24 -0.95 -3.28
N TYR A 591 -20.80 -2.15 -3.43
CA TYR A 591 -22.22 -2.34 -3.73
C TYR A 591 -23.06 -2.14 -2.47
N ARG A 592 -22.62 -2.72 -1.35
CA ARG A 592 -23.31 -2.60 -0.06
C ARG A 592 -23.39 -1.17 0.47
N LEU A 593 -22.38 -0.35 0.17
CA LEU A 593 -22.37 1.06 0.59
C LEU A 593 -23.40 1.90 -0.17
N VAL A 594 -23.81 1.47 -1.36
CA VAL A 594 -24.79 2.16 -2.21
C VAL A 594 -26.21 1.69 -1.93
N GLU A 595 -26.38 0.39 -1.62
CA GLU A 595 -27.62 -0.21 -1.14
C GLU A 595 -28.10 0.43 0.17
#